data_AF-A0AAW2EPK0-F1
#
_entry.id   AF-A0AAW2EPK0-F1
#
_cell.length_a   1.000
_cell.length_b   1.000
_cell.length_c   1.000
_cell.angle_alpha   90.00
_cell.angle_beta   90.00
_cell.angle_gamma   90.00
#
_symmetry.space_group_name_H-M   'P 1'
#
loop_
_entity.id
_entity.type
_entity.pdbx_description
1 polymer ?
#
loop_
_entity_poly.entity_id
_entity_poly.type
_entity_poly.pdbx_seq_one_letter_code
_entity_poly.pdbx_strand_id
1 'polypeptide(L)' 'MSSAPRKFNVWGLFSENDLEPVMFGEYEFMYSDESLQYFPVQNTEINRPYEYIELRIHSNHGQLEYTCLYRFRIHGRPA' A
#
# COMPACT_ATOMS: atom_id res chain seq x y z
N MET A 1 -0.25 13.00 14.34
CA MET A 1 -0.48 11.55 14.12
C MET A 1 -1.82 11.26 13.47
N SER A 2 -2.89 12.02 13.77
CA SER A 2 -4.21 11.88 13.12
C SER A 2 -4.20 11.90 11.59
N SER A 3 -3.24 12.60 10.96
CA SER A 3 -3.09 12.65 9.51
C SER A 3 -2.34 11.46 8.89
N ALA A 4 -1.87 10.50 9.69
CA ALA A 4 -1.22 9.30 9.15
C ALA A 4 -2.25 8.44 8.41
N PRO A 5 -1.86 7.74 7.31
CA PRO A 5 -2.72 6.76 6.66
C PRO A 5 -3.13 5.69 7.67
N ARG A 6 -4.36 5.20 7.54
CA ARG A 6 -4.90 4.11 8.38
C ARG A 6 -5.19 2.91 7.50
N LYS A 7 -6.35 2.85 6.84
CA LYS A 7 -6.70 1.76 5.92
C LYS A 7 -6.19 2.06 4.52
N PHE A 8 -5.52 1.11 3.90
CA PHE A 8 -5.01 1.24 2.53
C PHE A 8 -4.93 -0.13 1.86
N ASN A 9 -4.88 -0.15 0.54
CA ASN A 9 -4.54 -1.34 -0.23
C ASN A 9 -3.47 -1.04 -1.28
N VAL A 10 -2.79 -2.10 -1.71
CA VAL A 10 -1.69 -2.05 -2.66
C VAL A 10 -2.05 -2.89 -3.88
N TRP A 11 -1.74 -2.39 -5.07
CA TRP A 11 -2.07 -3.01 -6.35
C TRP A 11 -0.84 -3.08 -7.24
N GLY A 12 -0.77 -4.13 -8.06
CA GLY A 12 0.17 -4.27 -9.16
C GLY A 12 -0.52 -4.00 -10.49
N LEU A 13 0.16 -3.24 -11.35
CA LEU A 13 -0.28 -2.86 -12.69
C LEU A 13 0.77 -3.29 -13.72
N PHE A 14 0.33 -3.64 -14.93
CA PHE A 14 1.22 -3.89 -16.08
C PHE A 14 1.63 -2.62 -16.82
N SER A 15 0.84 -1.55 -16.68
CA SER A 15 1.10 -0.25 -17.27
C SER A 15 0.40 0.84 -16.47
N GLU A 16 0.74 2.10 -16.72
CA GLU A 16 0.11 3.24 -16.03
C GLU A 16 -1.41 3.31 -16.23
N ASN A 17 -1.93 2.80 -17.36
CA ASN A 17 -3.35 2.83 -17.70
C ASN A 17 -3.98 1.43 -17.68
N ASP A 18 -3.46 0.53 -16.85
CA ASP A 18 -3.96 -0.84 -16.74
C ASP A 18 -5.43 -0.87 -16.31
N LEU A 19 -6.26 -1.51 -17.13
CA LEU A 19 -7.70 -1.66 -16.89
C LEU A 19 -8.02 -2.82 -15.93
N GLU A 20 -7.08 -3.73 -15.72
CA GLU A 20 -7.27 -4.95 -14.90
C GLU A 20 -6.16 -5.09 -13.83
N PRO A 21 -6.03 -4.11 -12.91
CA PRO A 21 -5.02 -4.17 -11.85
C PRO A 21 -5.27 -5.31 -10.87
N VAL A 22 -4.21 -5.89 -10.32
CA VAL A 22 -4.29 -6.99 -9.35
C VAL A 22 -4.01 -6.49 -7.93
N MET A 23 -4.94 -6.76 -7.00
CA MET A 23 -4.76 -6.39 -5.60
C MET A 23 -3.75 -7.31 -4.93
N PHE A 24 -2.75 -6.73 -4.24
CA PHE A 24 -1.73 -7.47 -3.49
C PHE A 24 -2.16 -7.71 -2.03
N GLY A 25 -2.95 -6.80 -1.48
CA GLY A 25 -3.53 -6.94 -0.15
C GLY A 25 -4.13 -5.64 0.38
N GLU A 26 -4.87 -5.76 1.46
CA GLU A 26 -5.45 -4.66 2.23
C GLU A 26 -4.88 -4.66 3.65
N TYR A 27 -4.52 -3.48 4.14
CA TYR A 27 -3.73 -3.30 5.34
C TYR A 27 -4.26 -2.15 6.19
N GLU A 28 -3.90 -2.18 7.47
CA GLU A 28 -4.16 -1.09 8.40
C GLU A 28 -2.85 -0.69 9.08
N PHE A 29 -2.43 0.55 8.86
CA PHE A 29 -1.34 1.16 9.60
C PHE A 29 -1.86 1.58 10.98
N MET A 30 -1.18 1.14 12.03
CA MET A 30 -1.61 1.37 13.41
C MET A 30 -0.62 2.27 14.14
N TYR A 31 -1.02 2.85 15.26
CA TYR A 31 -0.04 3.45 16.16
C TYR A 31 0.72 2.35 16.89
N SER A 32 2.04 2.34 16.73
CA SER A 32 2.96 1.49 17.47
C SER A 32 4.14 2.32 17.97
N ASP A 33 4.88 1.78 18.94
CA ASP A 33 6.14 2.38 19.39
C ASP A 33 7.17 2.44 18.25
N GLU A 34 7.09 1.52 17.28
CA GLU A 34 7.86 1.57 16.05
C GLU A 34 7.19 2.45 14.99
N SER A 35 8.00 3.29 14.34
CA SER A 35 7.54 4.16 13.23
C SER A 35 7.47 3.46 11.88
N LEU A 36 8.08 2.28 11.76
CA LEU A 36 8.17 1.50 10.54
C LEU A 36 7.33 0.24 10.70
N GLN A 37 6.39 0.00 9.77
CA GLN A 37 5.57 -1.20 9.75
C GLN A 37 5.73 -1.96 8.44
N TYR A 38 5.75 -3.29 8.54
CA TYR A 38 5.90 -4.19 7.41
C TYR A 38 4.60 -4.95 7.19
N PHE A 39 4.21 -5.04 5.93
CA PHE A 39 2.97 -5.67 5.50
C PHE A 39 3.30 -6.74 4.44
N PRO A 40 3.23 -8.04 4.78
CA PRO A 40 3.44 -9.09 3.80
C PRO A 40 2.29 -9.12 2.79
N VAL A 41 2.61 -9.43 1.53
CA VAL A 41 1.61 -9.61 0.48
C VAL A 41 0.61 -10.69 0.89
N GLN A 42 -0.68 -10.37 0.76
CA GLN A 42 -1.77 -11.29 1.12
C GLN A 42 -2.21 -12.14 -0.07
N ASN A 43 -2.17 -11.60 -1.29
CA ASN A 43 -2.54 -12.32 -2.49
C ASN A 43 -1.41 -13.29 -2.91
N THR A 44 -1.62 -14.58 -2.68
CA THR A 44 -0.65 -15.63 -2.98
C THR A 44 -0.70 -16.11 -4.44
N GLU A 45 -1.69 -15.68 -5.22
CA GLU A 45 -1.85 -16.07 -6.63
C GLU A 45 -0.94 -15.28 -7.57
N ILE A 46 -0.22 -14.27 -7.04
CA ILE A 46 0.74 -13.48 -7.79
C ILE A 46 1.94 -14.33 -8.18
N ASN A 47 2.00 -14.69 -9.46
CA ASN A 47 3.04 -15.52 -10.05
C ASN A 47 3.87 -14.80 -11.13
N ARG A 48 3.64 -13.50 -11.31
CA ARG A 48 4.25 -12.64 -12.33
C ARG A 48 4.81 -11.36 -11.72
N PRO A 49 5.92 -10.82 -12.25
CA PRO A 49 6.48 -9.56 -11.77
C PRO A 49 5.60 -8.37 -12.17
N TYR A 50 5.63 -7.31 -11.35
CA TYR A 50 4.95 -6.04 -11.60
C TYR A 50 5.94 -4.89 -11.42
N GLU A 51 5.97 -3.98 -12.40
CA GLU A 51 6.84 -2.80 -12.36
C GLU A 51 6.11 -1.55 -11.86
N TYR A 52 4.79 -1.51 -12.05
CA TYR A 52 3.94 -0.41 -11.60
C TYR A 52 3.17 -0.82 -10.36
N ILE A 53 3.27 0.01 -9.32
CA ILE A 53 2.63 -0.23 -8.03
C ILE A 53 1.77 0.97 -7.68
N GLU A 54 0.52 0.71 -7.29
CA GLU A 54 -0.40 1.74 -6.84
C GLU A 54 -0.77 1.54 -5.37
N LEU A 55 -0.62 2.61 -4.59
CA LEU A 55 -1.05 2.69 -3.19
C LEU A 55 -2.34 3.50 -3.13
N ARG A 56 -3.43 2.88 -2.67
CA ARG A 56 -4.70 3.60 -2.44
C ARG A 56 -4.95 3.72 -0.95
N ILE A 57 -5.04 4.96 -0.47
CA ILE A 57 -5.33 5.26 0.94
C ILE A 57 -6.84 5.51 1.07
N HIS A 58 -7.50 4.74 1.93
CA HIS A 58 -8.95 4.80 2.13
C HIS A 58 -9.37 5.63 3.34
N SER A 59 -8.51 5.71 4.36
CA SER A 59 -8.76 6.52 5.55
C SER A 59 -7.46 6.95 6.23
N ASN A 60 -7.56 7.93 7.11
CA ASN A 60 -6.52 8.33 8.05
C ASN A 60 -7.02 8.13 9.50
N HIS A 61 -6.23 8.57 10.48
CA HIS A 61 -6.57 8.46 11.90
C HIS A 61 -7.37 9.65 12.45
N GLY A 62 -8.22 10.29 11.63
CA GLY A 62 -9.17 11.31 12.06
C GLY A 62 -8.78 12.75 11.74
N GLN A 63 -7.81 12.98 10.84
CA GLN A 63 -7.60 14.32 10.27
C GLN A 63 -8.65 14.58 9.18
N LEU A 64 -9.31 15.73 9.26
CA LEU A 64 -10.47 16.04 8.41
C LEU A 64 -10.09 16.60 7.04
N GLU A 65 -8.94 17.27 6.93
CA GLU A 65 -8.59 18.04 5.73
C GLU A 65 -7.59 17.32 4.80
N TYR A 66 -6.71 16.50 5.36
CA TYR A 66 -5.60 15.93 4.60
C TYR A 66 -5.02 14.66 5.25
N THR A 67 -4.22 13.94 4.46
CA THR A 67 -3.44 12.78 4.89
C THR A 67 -1.98 13.00 4.50
N CYS A 68 -1.05 12.70 5.40
CA CYS A 68 0.39 12.87 5.17
C CYS A 68 1.05 11.51 4.96
N LEU A 69 1.66 11.29 3.79
CA LEU A 69 2.46 10.11 3.52
C LEU A 69 3.95 10.47 3.58
N TYR A 70 4.69 9.80 4.48
CA TYR A 70 6.13 10.05 4.65
C TYR A 70 6.99 9.21 3.71
N ARG A 71 6.87 7.88 3.79
CA ARG A 71 7.66 6.96 2.98
C ARG A 71 6.91 5.65 2.78
N PHE A 72 6.85 5.22 1.52
CA PHE A 72 6.37 3.90 1.13
C PHE A 72 7.54 3.13 0.51
N ARG A 73 7.68 1.85 0.86
CA ARG A 73 8.74 0.97 0.36
C ARG A 73 8.12 -0.29 -0.19
N ILE A 74 8.58 -0.72 -1.35
CA ILE A 74 8.23 -2.00 -1.95
C ILE A 74 9.45 -2.90 -1.88
N HIS A 75 9.22 -4.15 -1.45
CA HIS A 75 10.23 -5.18 -1.35
C HIS A 75 9.78 -6.35 -2.23
N GLY A 76 10.73 -6.91 -2.98
CA GLY A 76 10.46 -8.02 -3.89
C GLY A 76 11.77 -8.67 -4.31
N ARG A 77 11.65 -9.71 -5.13
CA ARG A 77 12.79 -10.32 -5.81
C ARG A 77 12.89 -9.73 -7.22
N PRO A 78 14.07 -9.28 -7.67
CA PRO A 78 14.25 -8.89 -9.06
C PRO A 78 14.00 -10.09 -9.98
N ALA A 79 13.62 -9.78 -11.23
CA ALA A 79 13.48 -10.76 -12.29
C ALA A 79 14.82 -11.36 -12.71
#